data_AF-A0A925KQA3-F1
#
_entry.id   AF-A0A925KQA3-F1
#
_cell.length_a   1.000
_cell.length_b   1.000
_cell.length_c   1.000
_cell.angle_alpha   90.00
_cell.angle_beta   90.00
_cell.angle_gamma   90.00
#
_symmetry.space_group_name_H-M   'P 1'
#
loop_
_entity.id
_entity.type
_entity.pdbx_description
1 polymer ?
#
loop_
_entity_poly.entity_id
_entity_poly.type
_entity_poly.pdbx_seq_one_letter_code
_entity_poly.pdbx_strand_id
1 'polypeptide(L)'
;MPTGVTVAQNGRIFINFPRWGDPVPFTVAEIIDGKPVAYPDAEINKLDKARVAETFVSVQSVVVDPRNRLWALDTGSIELEPVIPKGPKLVGIDLATNKIFKTITFPPDVVHLTSYLNDIRFDLRKGRVSFPLFFVFQARGLKPPVLAHAES
;
A
#
# COMPACT_ATOMS: atom_id res chain seq x y z
N MET A 1 0.08 -5.49 14.74
CA MET A 1 -0.60 -4.22 15.11
C MET A 1 -1.13 -3.48 13.86
N PRO A 2 -2.29 -2.78 13.87
CA PRO A 2 -2.70 -1.91 12.76
C PRO A 2 -1.90 -0.60 12.73
N THR A 3 -1.73 0.01 11.55
CA THR A 3 -0.98 1.27 11.41
C THR A 3 -1.71 2.37 10.66
N GLY A 4 -2.75 2.03 9.90
CA GLY A 4 -3.57 3.00 9.16
C GLY A 4 -5.02 2.57 9.11
N VAL A 5 -5.89 3.57 9.02
CA VAL A 5 -7.33 3.44 8.82
C VAL A 5 -7.79 4.46 7.80
N THR A 6 -8.69 4.07 6.90
CA THR A 6 -9.35 4.97 5.96
C THR A 6 -10.83 4.62 5.86
N VAL A 7 -11.66 5.63 5.62
CA VAL A 7 -13.11 5.48 5.47
C VAL A 7 -13.50 5.90 4.06
N ALA A 8 -14.22 5.03 3.36
CA ALA A 8 -14.78 5.33 2.05
C ALA A 8 -16.01 6.24 2.14
N GLN A 9 -16.39 6.85 1.03
CA GLN A 9 -17.52 7.79 0.99
C GLN A 9 -18.86 7.15 1.39
N ASN A 10 -18.99 5.83 1.18
CA ASN A 10 -20.16 5.05 1.58
C ASN A 10 -20.05 4.45 3.00
N GLY A 11 -19.07 4.88 3.80
CA GLY A 11 -18.89 4.46 5.18
C GLY A 11 -18.13 3.15 5.40
N ARG A 12 -17.70 2.45 4.34
CA ARG A 12 -16.84 1.26 4.47
C ARG A 12 -15.50 1.65 5.11
N ILE A 13 -15.03 0.86 6.08
CA ILE A 13 -13.82 1.14 6.84
C ILE A 13 -12.75 0.12 6.44
N PHE A 14 -11.55 0.60 6.12
CA PHE A 14 -10.41 -0.23 5.76
C PHE A 14 -9.25 0.02 6.71
N ILE A 15 -8.57 -1.07 7.11
CA ILE A 15 -7.44 -1.06 8.04
C ILE A 15 -6.30 -1.86 7.43
N ASN A 16 -5.06 -1.45 7.66
CA ASN A 16 -3.88 -2.22 7.27
C ASN A 16 -3.03 -2.68 8.48
N PHE A 17 -2.36 -3.81 8.29
CA PHE A 17 -1.54 -4.50 9.28
C PHE A 17 -0.20 -4.87 8.62
N PRO A 18 0.87 -4.06 8.77
CA PRO A 18 2.17 -4.40 8.24
C PRO A 18 2.77 -5.59 9.02
N ARG A 19 3.58 -6.39 8.34
CA ARG A 19 4.24 -7.58 8.91
C ARG A 19 5.53 -7.18 9.62
N TRP A 20 5.42 -6.71 10.87
CA TRP A 20 6.57 -6.26 11.69
C TRP A 20 7.13 -7.32 12.67
N GLY A 21 6.58 -8.54 12.67
CA GLY A 21 7.02 -9.64 13.55
C GLY A 21 5.84 -10.37 14.20
N ASP A 22 4.71 -9.70 14.38
CA ASP A 22 3.45 -10.36 14.76
C ASP A 22 2.96 -11.29 13.63
N PRO A 23 2.29 -12.41 13.94
CA PRO A 23 1.50 -13.15 12.96
C PRO A 23 0.39 -12.27 12.36
N VAL A 24 0.45 -12.01 11.06
CA VAL A 24 -0.52 -11.19 10.33
C VAL A 24 -1.21 -12.03 9.25
N PRO A 25 -2.49 -12.43 9.44
CA PRO A 25 -3.21 -13.28 8.50
C PRO A 25 -3.56 -12.54 7.20
N PHE A 26 -3.74 -11.23 7.26
CA PHE A 26 -3.99 -10.34 6.13
C PHE A 26 -3.42 -8.97 6.44
N THR A 27 -2.88 -8.29 5.43
CA THR A 27 -2.25 -6.99 5.61
C THR A 27 -3.19 -5.84 5.25
N VAL A 28 -4.30 -6.12 4.57
CA VAL A 28 -5.41 -5.20 4.34
C VAL A 28 -6.72 -5.90 4.71
N ALA A 29 -7.57 -5.19 5.45
CA ALA A 29 -8.89 -5.65 5.82
C ALA A 29 -9.96 -4.57 5.62
N GLU A 30 -11.16 -5.01 5.31
CA GLU A 30 -12.39 -4.24 5.50
C GLU A 30 -13.02 -4.62 6.84
N ILE A 31 -13.62 -3.65 7.54
CA ILE A 31 -14.44 -3.93 8.73
C ILE A 31 -15.87 -4.21 8.30
N ILE A 32 -16.28 -5.47 8.44
CA ILE A 32 -17.64 -5.95 8.15
C ILE A 32 -18.23 -6.46 9.46
N ASP A 33 -19.37 -5.91 9.88
CA ASP A 33 -20.03 -6.25 11.15
C ASP A 33 -19.09 -6.19 12.37
N GLY A 34 -18.22 -5.17 12.40
CA GLY A 34 -17.23 -4.96 13.46
C GLY A 34 -16.03 -5.91 13.44
N LYS A 35 -15.91 -6.77 12.42
CA LYS A 35 -14.81 -7.74 12.28
C LYS A 35 -13.93 -7.42 11.07
N PRO A 36 -12.60 -7.56 11.18
CA PRO A 36 -11.71 -7.43 10.05
C PRO A 36 -11.81 -8.65 9.12
N VAL A 37 -12.07 -8.40 7.84
CA VAL A 37 -12.13 -9.40 6.77
C VAL A 37 -11.10 -9.02 5.71
N ALA A 38 -10.30 -9.99 5.25
CA ALA A 38 -9.25 -9.76 4.26
C ALA A 38 -9.81 -9.09 3.00
N TYR A 39 -9.13 -8.04 2.53
CA TYR A 39 -9.58 -7.22 1.41
C TYR A 39 -8.46 -7.00 0.36
N PRO A 40 -8.75 -7.03 -0.96
CA PRO A 40 -10.05 -7.32 -1.58
C PRO A 40 -10.48 -8.78 -1.44
N ASP A 41 -9.53 -9.69 -1.22
CA ASP A 41 -9.76 -11.10 -0.95
C ASP A 41 -8.62 -11.71 -0.11
N ALA A 42 -8.80 -12.96 0.30
CA ALA A 42 -7.82 -13.69 1.09
C ALA A 42 -6.58 -14.12 0.29
N GLU A 43 -6.72 -14.38 -1.01
CA GLU A 43 -5.64 -14.89 -1.86
C GLU A 43 -4.55 -13.85 -2.05
N ILE A 44 -4.90 -12.60 -2.33
CA ILE A 44 -3.92 -11.51 -2.44
C ILE A 44 -3.27 -11.18 -1.10
N ASN A 45 -3.97 -11.38 0.01
CA ASN A 45 -3.44 -11.13 1.35
C ASN A 45 -2.49 -12.22 1.85
N LYS A 46 -2.51 -13.40 1.23
CA LYS A 46 -1.61 -14.50 1.55
C LYS A 46 -0.18 -14.13 1.14
N LEU A 47 0.71 -14.10 2.12
CA LEU A 47 2.12 -13.85 1.86
C LEU A 47 2.68 -15.00 1.01
N ASP A 48 3.11 -14.66 -0.21
CA ASP A 48 3.77 -15.58 -1.12
C ASP A 48 5.04 -14.91 -1.67
N LYS A 49 6.21 -15.35 -1.17
CA LYS A 49 7.51 -14.79 -1.57
C LYS A 49 7.86 -15.09 -3.03
N ALA A 50 7.22 -16.05 -3.68
CA ALA A 50 7.40 -16.32 -5.11
C ALA A 50 6.52 -15.41 -5.99
N ARG A 51 5.46 -14.84 -5.43
CA ARG A 51 4.46 -14.02 -6.14
C ARG A 51 4.37 -12.59 -5.61
N VAL A 52 5.47 -12.03 -5.08
CA VAL A 52 5.49 -10.69 -4.45
C VAL A 52 5.06 -9.53 -5.36
N ALA A 53 5.08 -9.72 -6.68
CA ALA A 53 4.58 -8.74 -7.64
C ALA A 53 3.03 -8.76 -7.74
N GLU A 54 2.41 -9.87 -7.37
CA GLU A 54 0.96 -10.15 -7.50
C GLU A 54 0.25 -10.11 -6.14
N THR A 55 0.91 -10.58 -5.07
CA THR A 55 0.34 -10.66 -3.72
C THR A 55 0.92 -9.61 -2.78
N PHE A 56 0.20 -9.30 -1.70
CA PHE A 56 0.65 -8.35 -0.70
C PHE A 56 1.73 -8.93 0.22
N VAL A 57 2.84 -8.20 0.34
CA VAL A 57 3.97 -8.53 1.21
C VAL A 57 3.79 -7.89 2.58
N SER A 58 3.55 -6.57 2.67
CA SER A 58 3.39 -5.86 3.93
C SER A 58 2.90 -4.44 3.66
N VAL A 59 1.58 -4.25 3.73
CA VAL A 59 0.94 -2.95 3.47
C VAL A 59 1.05 -2.05 4.68
N GLN A 60 1.63 -0.87 4.48
CA GLN A 60 1.93 0.13 5.51
C GLN A 60 0.95 1.31 5.51
N SER A 61 0.31 1.60 4.37
CA SER A 61 -0.70 2.66 4.28
C SER A 61 -1.84 2.26 3.35
N VAL A 62 -3.06 2.65 3.73
CA VAL A 62 -4.27 2.56 2.91
C VAL A 62 -4.96 3.92 2.87
N VAL A 63 -5.32 4.38 1.68
CA VAL A 63 -5.96 5.68 1.47
C VAL A 63 -7.08 5.54 0.44
N VAL A 64 -8.25 6.10 0.74
CA VAL A 64 -9.32 6.26 -0.26
C VAL A 64 -9.12 7.58 -1.01
N ASP A 65 -9.11 7.52 -2.33
CA ASP A 65 -8.98 8.70 -3.18
C ASP A 65 -10.34 9.41 -3.41
N PRO A 66 -10.33 10.63 -4.00
CA PRO A 66 -11.58 11.37 -4.23
C PRO A 66 -12.57 10.70 -5.19
N ARG A 67 -12.15 9.70 -5.99
CA ARG A 67 -13.02 8.89 -6.84
C ARG A 67 -13.58 7.67 -6.12
N ASN A 68 -13.42 7.60 -4.79
CA ASN A 68 -13.85 6.49 -3.95
C ASN A 68 -13.19 5.16 -4.34
N ARG A 69 -11.88 5.20 -4.64
CA ARG A 69 -11.05 4.00 -4.88
C ARG A 69 -10.05 3.84 -3.74
N LEU A 70 -9.78 2.61 -3.34
CA LEU A 70 -8.78 2.32 -2.30
C LEU A 70 -7.41 2.17 -2.93
N TRP A 71 -6.41 2.74 -2.28
CA TRP A 71 -5.00 2.58 -2.64
C TRP A 71 -4.24 2.00 -1.46
N ALA A 72 -3.56 0.87 -1.67
CA ALA A 72 -2.75 0.17 -0.68
C ALA A 72 -1.27 0.30 -1.05
N LEU A 73 -0.47 0.87 -0.14
CA LEU A 73 0.98 0.99 -0.27
C LEU A 73 1.66 -0.22 0.38
N ASP A 74 2.20 -1.10 -0.44
CA ASP A 74 2.96 -2.25 -0.02
C ASP A 74 4.46 -1.92 0.03
N THR A 75 5.06 -2.15 1.19
CA THR A 75 6.47 -1.87 1.43
C THR A 75 7.39 -2.88 0.78
N GLY A 76 6.90 -4.09 0.46
CA GLY A 76 7.75 -5.19 0.04
C GLY A 76 8.72 -5.68 1.12
N SER A 77 8.58 -5.23 2.37
CA SER A 77 9.49 -5.53 3.49
C SER A 77 8.75 -6.23 4.62
N ILE A 78 9.33 -7.30 5.14
CA ILE A 78 8.86 -8.04 6.31
C ILE A 78 9.83 -7.74 7.45
N GLU A 79 9.32 -7.50 8.66
CA GLU A 79 10.13 -7.26 9.85
C GLU A 79 11.12 -6.09 9.72
N LEU A 80 10.82 -5.13 8.83
CA LEU A 80 11.71 -4.00 8.51
C LEU A 80 13.07 -4.43 7.93
N GLU A 81 13.15 -5.63 7.38
CA GLU A 81 14.29 -6.15 6.62
C GLU A 81 14.35 -5.51 5.22
N PRO A 82 15.46 -5.68 4.47
CA PRO A 82 15.57 -5.15 3.11
C PRO A 82 14.36 -5.52 2.23
N VAL A 83 13.97 -4.61 1.34
CA VAL A 83 12.82 -4.86 0.47
C VAL A 83 13.07 -6.07 -0.42
N ILE A 84 12.05 -6.92 -0.56
CA ILE A 84 12.07 -8.03 -1.51
C ILE A 84 11.99 -7.44 -2.92
N PRO A 85 12.91 -7.78 -3.84
CA PRO A 85 12.86 -7.28 -5.21
C PRO A 85 11.48 -7.48 -5.84
N LYS A 86 10.94 -6.44 -6.50
CA LYS A 86 9.58 -6.38 -7.07
C LYS A 86 8.42 -6.38 -6.05
N GLY A 87 8.73 -6.43 -4.76
CA GLY A 87 7.75 -6.39 -3.68
C GLY A 87 7.11 -5.01 -3.46
N PRO A 88 7.90 -3.91 -3.40
CA PRO A 88 7.36 -2.57 -3.22
C PRO A 88 6.42 -2.20 -4.37
N LYS A 89 5.17 -1.84 -4.03
CA LYS A 89 4.14 -1.51 -5.01
C LYS A 89 3.02 -0.70 -4.40
N LEU A 90 2.30 0.00 -5.27
CA LEU A 90 1.04 0.64 -4.96
C LEU A 90 -0.08 -0.07 -5.72
N VAL A 91 -1.09 -0.55 -5.00
CA VAL A 91 -2.21 -1.29 -5.57
C VAL A 91 -3.48 -0.46 -5.44
N GLY A 92 -4.11 -0.17 -6.58
CA GLY A 92 -5.39 0.51 -6.68
C GLY A 92 -6.54 -0.49 -6.83
N ILE A 93 -7.52 -0.40 -5.95
CA ILE A 93 -8.70 -1.27 -5.90
C ILE A 93 -9.96 -0.41 -6.09
N ASP A 94 -10.79 -0.82 -7.04
CA ASP A 94 -12.08 -0.21 -7.30
C ASP A 94 -13.07 -0.69 -6.23
N LEU A 95 -13.57 0.23 -5.40
CA LEU A 95 -14.46 -0.12 -4.29
C LEU A 95 -15.86 -0.54 -4.75
N ALA A 96 -16.29 -0.20 -5.97
CA ALA A 96 -17.60 -0.63 -6.47
C ALA A 96 -17.57 -2.11 -6.90
N THR A 97 -16.43 -2.58 -7.42
CA THR A 97 -16.27 -3.95 -7.92
C THR A 97 -15.43 -4.85 -7.02
N ASN A 98 -14.72 -4.26 -6.05
CA ASN A 98 -13.69 -4.91 -5.22
C ASN A 98 -12.58 -5.57 -6.06
N LYS A 99 -12.28 -5.02 -7.24
CA LYS A 99 -11.24 -5.53 -8.14
C LYS A 99 -10.08 -4.57 -8.22
N ILE A 100 -8.89 -5.14 -8.34
CA ILE A 100 -7.67 -4.39 -8.62
C ILE A 100 -7.76 -3.85 -10.04
N PHE A 101 -7.66 -2.54 -10.19
CA PHE A 101 -7.66 -1.88 -11.51
C PHE A 101 -6.26 -1.39 -11.90
N LYS A 102 -5.33 -1.29 -10.94
CA LYS A 102 -3.97 -0.80 -11.18
C LYS A 102 -3.00 -1.37 -10.16
N THR A 103 -1.82 -1.76 -10.62
CA THR A 103 -0.65 -2.00 -9.80
C THR A 103 0.50 -1.17 -10.35
N ILE A 104 1.12 -0.35 -9.51
CA ILE A 104 2.30 0.45 -9.86
C ILE A 104 3.47 -0.12 -9.07
N THR A 105 4.47 -0.66 -9.77
CA THR A 105 5.72 -1.14 -9.17
C THR A 105 6.74 -0.01 -9.11
N PHE A 106 7.64 -0.07 -8.13
CA PHE A 106 8.74 0.88 -8.03
C PHE A 106 10.04 0.27 -8.53
N PRO A 107 10.77 0.96 -9.41
CA PRO A 107 12.08 0.48 -9.85
C PRO A 107 13.13 0.66 -8.72
N PRO A 108 14.24 -0.11 -8.74
CA PRO A 108 15.24 -0.12 -7.66
C PRO A 108 16.01 1.20 -7.44
N ASP A 109 15.98 2.09 -8.43
CA ASP A 109 16.52 3.45 -8.37
C ASP A 109 15.58 4.44 -7.67
N VAL A 110 14.30 4.08 -7.50
CA VAL A 110 13.28 4.85 -6.75
C VAL A 110 13.09 4.29 -5.33
N VAL A 111 12.88 2.97 -5.20
CA VAL A 111 12.85 2.26 -3.91
C VAL A 111 14.10 1.41 -3.81
N HIS A 112 15.06 1.84 -3.00
CA HIS A 112 16.29 1.08 -2.75
C HIS A 112 16.05 -0.09 -1.80
N LEU A 113 16.98 -1.05 -1.76
CA LEU A 113 16.92 -2.21 -0.86
C LEU A 113 16.75 -1.82 0.62
N THR A 114 17.28 -0.68 1.03
CA THR A 114 17.22 -0.15 2.41
C THR A 114 16.11 0.88 2.64
N SER A 115 15.27 1.12 1.64
CA SER A 115 14.12 2.02 1.75
C SER A 115 12.99 1.38 2.54
N TYR A 116 12.25 2.21 3.28
CA TYR A 116 10.99 1.80 3.87
C TYR A 116 9.88 2.78 3.44
N LEU A 117 8.90 2.27 2.70
CA LEU A 117 7.73 3.05 2.28
C LEU A 117 6.81 3.25 3.49
N ASN A 118 6.44 4.50 3.78
CA ASN A 118 5.64 4.82 4.96
C ASN A 118 4.20 5.22 4.61
N ASP A 119 4.02 6.27 3.80
CA ASP A 119 2.68 6.80 3.51
C ASP A 119 2.56 7.34 2.09
N ILE A 120 1.32 7.46 1.60
CA ILE A 120 0.96 8.08 0.33
C ILE A 120 0.04 9.28 0.53
N ARG A 121 0.23 10.29 -0.30
CA ARG A 121 -0.67 11.45 -0.39
C ARG A 121 -0.95 11.77 -1.84
N PHE A 122 -2.22 12.02 -2.14
CA PHE A 122 -2.66 12.50 -3.44
C PHE A 122 -2.66 14.01 -3.47
N ASP A 123 -1.94 14.61 -4.41
CA ASP A 123 -2.11 16.02 -4.72
C ASP A 123 -3.23 16.19 -5.76
N LEU A 124 -4.24 16.94 -5.35
CA LEU A 124 -5.47 17.14 -6.12
C LEU A 124 -5.48 18.48 -6.87
N ARG A 125 -4.39 19.26 -6.80
CA ARG A 125 -4.27 20.50 -7.55
C ARG A 125 -4.30 20.19 -9.05
N LYS A 126 -5.20 20.85 -9.79
CA LYS A 126 -5.36 20.67 -11.24
C LYS A 126 -4.07 21.08 -11.98
N GLY A 127 -3.28 20.11 -12.41
CA GLY A 127 -2.24 20.23 -13.44
C GLY A 127 -2.52 19.27 -14.60
N ARG A 128 -1.81 19.41 -15.73
CA ARG A 128 -2.03 18.62 -16.97
C ARG A 128 -1.80 17.09 -16.83
N VAL A 129 -1.48 16.61 -15.63
CA VAL A 129 -1.24 15.20 -15.31
C VAL A 129 -2.22 14.76 -14.22
N SER A 130 -2.84 13.60 -14.40
CA SER A 130 -3.73 12.99 -13.41
C SER A 130 -2.96 12.76 -12.11
N PHE A 131 -3.28 13.52 -11.06
CA PHE A 131 -2.91 13.32 -9.64
C PHE A 131 -1.43 12.97 -9.40
N PRO A 132 -0.54 13.96 -9.18
CA PRO A 132 0.78 13.65 -8.66
C PRO A 132 0.63 12.92 -7.32
N LEU A 133 1.14 11.70 -7.29
CA LEU A 133 1.21 10.89 -6.09
C LEU A 133 2.55 11.13 -5.39
N PHE A 134 2.48 11.44 -4.10
CA PHE A 134 3.66 11.63 -3.26
C PHE A 134 3.78 10.46 -2.30
N PHE A 135 4.98 9.89 -2.24
CA PHE A 135 5.35 8.87 -1.26
C PHE A 135 6.29 9.47 -0.24
N VAL A 136 6.09 9.17 1.04
CA VAL A 136 7.07 9.45 2.09
C VAL A 136 7.86 8.18 2.35
N PHE A 137 9.16 8.23 2.08
CA PHE A 137 10.10 7.16 2.38
C PHE A 137 10.80 7.47 3.69
N GLN A 138 10.90 6.49 4.57
CA GLN A 138 11.89 6.50 5.62
C GLN A 138 13.10 5.69 5.13
N ALA A 139 14.20 6.35 4.83
CA ALA A 139 15.46 5.66 4.58
C ALA A 139 16.05 5.21 5.92
N ARG A 140 16.47 3.94 6.04
CA ARG A 140 17.43 3.58 7.10
C ARG A 140 18.81 4.07 6.66
N GLY A 141 19.29 5.12 7.32
CA GLY A 141 20.58 5.79 7.03
C GLY A 141 20.40 7.28 6.71
N LEU A 142 21.43 8.09 7.00
CA LEU A 142 21.52 9.57 7.06
C LEU A 142 21.03 10.40 5.84
N LYS A 143 20.30 9.84 4.88
CA LYS A 143 19.73 10.60 3.76
C LYS A 143 18.31 11.07 4.09
N PRO A 144 17.96 12.34 3.80
CA PRO A 144 16.62 12.86 4.00
C PRO A 144 15.59 12.07 3.17
N PRO A 145 14.31 12.06 3.59
CA PRO A 145 13.23 11.43 2.84
C PRO A 145 13.21 11.96 1.39
N VAL A 146 13.17 11.04 0.42
CA VAL A 146 13.09 11.37 -1.01
C VAL A 146 11.62 11.41 -1.40
N LEU A 147 11.18 12.45 -2.10
CA LEU A 147 9.86 12.46 -2.75
C LEU A 147 10.01 11.76 -4.10
N ALA A 148 9.28 10.66 -4.31
CA ALA A 148 9.18 10.02 -5.61
C ALA A 148 7.85 10.40 -6.27
N HIS A 149 7.88 10.62 -7.58
CA HIS A 149 6.70 10.82 -8.41
C HIS A 149 6.41 9.52 -9.17
N ALA A 150 5.17 9.04 -9.08
CA ALA A 150 4.66 8.02 -10.00
C ALA A 150 3.69 8.70 -10.97
N GLU A 151 3.94 8.58 -12.27
CA GLU A 151 3.02 9.02 -13.31
C GLU A 151 1.91 7.97 -13.53
N SER A 152 0.66 8.41 -13.69
CA SER A 152 -0.54 7.57 -13.73
C SER A 152 -0.75 6.85 -15.06
#